data_AF-A0A365N4F5-F1
#
_entry.id   AF-A0A365N4F5-F1
#
_cell.length_a   1.000
_cell.length_b   1.000
_cell.length_c   1.000
_cell.angle_alpha   90.00
_cell.angle_beta   90.00
_cell.angle_gamma   90.00
#
_symmetry.space_group_name_H-M   'P 1'
#
loop_
_entity.id
_entity.type
_entity.pdbx_description
1 polymer ?
#
loop_
_entity_poly.entity_id
_entity_poly.type
_entity_poly.pdbx_seq_one_letter_code
_entity_poly.pdbx_strand_id
1 'polypeptide(L)'
;MMLPGAASHLLAMFILALLTTIASGYSDKACCNRARQENAFVSPNNGSATPMDNIICGQIYNESSPAAPDAYVTYNFCKSECSGWGVSSVENADQWAGPIVQFILPSVIFSMNIPRTFEFLSLQWLDMLVLTNLRGWKRAIMSLVLTLPALLFVFVDTVIWVMTIMCMAGPMMVAGLHEALLDFKILKALKRRTYIPERFVNGLRLSERIPLDPMGHSAAGNNAAGTIDPNKDHEGLDGLRDKVELLVTVLAGNLVLKTYRPWPNNLVLISNALLATGRRRFNAMRPHPVQTPSVLPVPDMLPNSEANQNYPSLSEQLKRLMTAQSAFGAIVGAAVVFYLGAFIYTILDLLSDKSNQDAAISLAFGVEWMIIVHVAIVNGFLLASNNPSPVTMLIGRPLSTRKPLRRMIFPPIYDGILQPVFMWRRGVNKMEWLEKSRAWRRGSQEFMSDVRIKKRDYLGWIILPTIILVSLPPAAGAVVAWQTPPRGWGCRSLSLVTYAGFQMVLTPLYFLVTRKAKRKTIMQRVIHWLCVVVFSITILLALFTSIATTLMQIIGVFRNCFCYVNSGMWLNLNNAVVNVATDTKDRRTSSDGWIVMGGVATGFMAACSFFGWWFQMNIRVSFEDAIKDIDDLFY
;
A
#
# COMPACT_ATOMS: atom_id res chain seq x y z
N MET A 1 6.23 -21.90 23.99
CA MET A 1 7.32 -21.58 23.04
C MET A 1 7.43 -22.79 22.12
N MET A 2 6.68 -22.80 21.01
CA MET A 2 6.65 -23.90 20.03
C MET A 2 7.10 -23.33 18.69
N LEU A 3 8.04 -24.01 18.03
CA LEU A 3 8.61 -23.60 16.75
C LEU A 3 7.51 -23.55 15.65
N PRO A 4 7.28 -22.40 14.99
CA PRO A 4 6.29 -22.26 13.92
C PRO A 4 6.72 -22.89 12.57
N GLY A 5 7.95 -23.40 12.44
CA GLY A 5 8.47 -23.92 11.17
C GLY A 5 7.94 -25.31 10.78
N ALA A 6 7.78 -26.23 11.74
CA ALA A 6 7.40 -27.61 11.43
C ALA A 6 5.91 -27.75 11.05
N ALA A 7 5.04 -26.93 11.65
CA ALA A 7 3.61 -26.93 11.33
C ALA A 7 3.32 -26.39 9.92
N SER A 8 4.11 -25.43 9.43
CA SER A 8 3.92 -24.85 8.09
C SER A 8 4.30 -25.83 6.97
N HIS A 9 5.37 -26.61 7.14
CA HIS A 9 5.80 -27.60 6.16
C HIS A 9 4.93 -28.86 6.17
N LEU A 10 4.47 -29.29 7.34
CA LEU A 10 3.50 -30.38 7.45
C LEU A 10 2.15 -29.96 6.88
N LEU A 11 1.68 -28.73 7.09
CA LEU A 11 0.44 -28.23 6.49
C LEU A 11 0.57 -28.10 4.95
N ALA A 12 1.69 -27.61 4.44
CA ALA A 12 1.93 -27.50 3.00
C ALA A 12 2.06 -28.87 2.32
N MET A 13 2.77 -29.83 2.94
CA MET A 13 2.87 -31.21 2.45
C MET A 13 1.54 -31.97 2.59
N PHE A 14 0.76 -31.69 3.63
CA PHE A 14 -0.58 -32.28 3.81
C PHE A 14 -1.59 -31.70 2.82
N ILE A 15 -1.50 -30.40 2.49
CA ILE A 15 -2.28 -29.77 1.43
C ILE A 15 -1.86 -30.33 0.06
N LEU A 16 -0.56 -30.46 -0.21
CA LEU A 16 -0.06 -31.03 -1.47
C LEU A 16 -0.39 -32.54 -1.62
N ALA A 17 -0.39 -33.30 -0.52
CA ALA A 17 -0.79 -34.70 -0.48
C ALA A 17 -2.32 -34.90 -0.56
N LEU A 18 -3.13 -34.01 0.01
CA LEU A 18 -4.58 -34.00 -0.20
C LEU A 18 -4.95 -33.62 -1.65
N LEU A 19 -4.17 -32.74 -2.28
CA LEU A 19 -4.44 -32.26 -3.64
C LEU A 19 -4.10 -33.28 -4.74
N THR A 20 -3.28 -34.30 -4.44
CA THR A 20 -2.77 -35.25 -5.44
C THR A 20 -3.57 -36.56 -5.54
N THR A 21 -4.67 -36.72 -4.78
CA THR A 21 -5.36 -38.03 -4.65
C THR A 21 -6.79 -38.13 -5.20
N ILE A 22 -7.24 -37.26 -6.12
CA ILE A 22 -8.53 -37.46 -6.82
C ILE A 22 -8.32 -37.50 -8.33
N ALA A 23 -8.15 -38.71 -8.84
CA ALA A 23 -7.97 -39.03 -10.26
C ALA A 23 -9.28 -39.07 -11.08
N SER A 24 -10.36 -38.46 -10.59
CA SER A 24 -11.58 -38.20 -11.38
C SER A 24 -11.96 -36.73 -11.24
N GLY A 25 -11.54 -35.90 -12.19
CA GLY A 25 -11.91 -34.48 -12.19
C GLY A 25 -13.33 -34.29 -12.73
N TYR A 26 -14.11 -33.43 -12.07
CA TYR A 26 -15.43 -33.02 -12.58
C TYR A 26 -15.27 -32.33 -13.95
N SER A 27 -16.05 -32.74 -14.94
CA SER A 27 -16.06 -32.14 -16.28
C SER A 27 -17.49 -32.10 -16.81
N ASP A 28 -17.97 -30.91 -17.18
CA ASP A 28 -19.32 -30.70 -17.73
C ASP A 28 -19.60 -31.67 -18.88
N LYS A 29 -18.66 -31.79 -19.83
CA LYS A 29 -18.78 -32.66 -20.99
C LYS A 29 -18.84 -34.15 -20.61
N ALA A 30 -17.94 -34.59 -19.72
CA ALA A 30 -17.91 -35.99 -19.29
C ALA A 30 -19.17 -36.36 -18.48
N CYS A 31 -19.60 -35.46 -17.60
CA CYS A 31 -20.78 -35.65 -16.77
C CYS A 31 -22.07 -35.67 -17.60
N CYS A 32 -22.20 -34.75 -18.56
CA CYS A 32 -23.32 -34.73 -19.50
C CYS A 32 -23.38 -36.01 -20.34
N ASN A 33 -22.24 -36.49 -20.85
CA ASN A 33 -22.18 -37.74 -21.60
C ASN A 33 -22.58 -38.95 -20.75
N ARG A 34 -22.18 -39.01 -19.49
CA ARG A 34 -22.56 -40.09 -18.55
C ARG A 34 -24.05 -40.04 -18.22
N ALA A 35 -24.59 -38.85 -17.95
CA ALA A 35 -26.03 -38.65 -17.77
C ALA A 35 -26.86 -39.09 -18.98
N ARG A 36 -26.32 -38.89 -20.19
CA ARG A 36 -26.92 -39.37 -21.43
C ARG A 36 -26.87 -40.89 -21.57
N GLN A 37 -25.82 -41.55 -21.10
CA GLN A 37 -25.73 -43.02 -21.13
C GLN A 37 -26.70 -43.68 -20.14
N GLU A 38 -26.93 -43.04 -18.99
CA GLU A 38 -27.77 -43.59 -17.92
C GLU A 38 -29.21 -43.07 -17.90
N ASN A 39 -29.61 -42.27 -18.90
CA ASN A 39 -30.93 -41.64 -18.96
C ASN A 39 -31.29 -40.85 -17.69
N ALA A 40 -30.31 -40.16 -17.09
CA ALA A 40 -30.42 -39.54 -15.77
C ALA A 40 -30.82 -38.04 -15.79
N PHE A 41 -31.29 -37.53 -16.94
CA PHE A 41 -31.73 -36.14 -17.04
C PHE A 41 -33.08 -35.91 -16.37
N VAL A 42 -33.22 -34.78 -15.69
CA VAL A 42 -34.43 -34.38 -14.96
C VAL A 42 -34.91 -33.01 -15.41
N SER A 43 -36.21 -32.75 -15.25
CA SER A 43 -36.79 -31.41 -15.46
C SER A 43 -36.86 -30.67 -14.12
N PRO A 44 -36.37 -29.41 -14.01
CA PRO A 44 -36.38 -28.65 -12.76
C PRO A 44 -37.77 -28.40 -12.16
N ASN A 45 -38.84 -28.49 -12.95
CA ASN A 45 -40.19 -28.01 -12.58
C ASN A 45 -41.32 -29.05 -12.80
N ASN A 46 -41.07 -30.35 -12.69
CA ASN A 46 -42.06 -31.41 -13.00
C ASN A 46 -42.68 -31.32 -14.41
N GLY A 47 -42.07 -30.56 -15.33
CA GLY A 47 -42.43 -30.55 -16.75
C GLY A 47 -41.85 -31.76 -17.48
N SER A 48 -42.25 -32.00 -18.73
CA SER A 48 -41.61 -33.01 -19.57
C SER A 48 -40.11 -32.76 -19.63
N ALA A 49 -39.29 -33.76 -19.29
CA ALA A 49 -37.85 -33.71 -19.52
C ALA A 49 -37.59 -33.34 -20.99
N THR A 50 -36.55 -32.55 -21.25
CA THR A 50 -36.11 -32.31 -22.63
C THR A 50 -35.89 -33.67 -23.30
N PRO A 51 -36.48 -33.92 -24.48
CA PRO A 51 -36.28 -35.19 -25.18
C PRO A 51 -34.78 -35.47 -25.31
N MET A 52 -34.34 -36.67 -24.94
CA MET A 52 -32.91 -37.00 -24.92
C MET A 52 -32.21 -36.77 -26.26
N ASP A 53 -32.96 -36.87 -27.36
CA ASP A 53 -32.47 -36.63 -28.72
C ASP A 53 -32.01 -35.18 -28.96
N ASN A 54 -32.50 -34.23 -28.16
CA ASN A 54 -32.17 -32.81 -28.29
C ASN A 54 -31.00 -32.35 -27.41
N ILE A 55 -30.47 -33.20 -26.51
CA ILE A 55 -29.41 -32.79 -25.57
C ILE A 55 -28.03 -32.94 -26.23
N ILE A 56 -27.33 -31.80 -26.34
CA ILE A 56 -25.98 -31.71 -26.90
C ILE A 56 -24.99 -31.49 -25.76
N CYS A 57 -24.08 -32.44 -25.56
CA CYS A 57 -23.06 -32.37 -24.52
C CYS A 57 -21.74 -31.82 -25.07
N GLY A 58 -21.17 -30.81 -24.40
CA GLY A 58 -19.87 -30.24 -24.79
C GLY A 58 -19.91 -29.40 -26.07
N GLN A 59 -21.05 -28.75 -26.35
CA GLN A 59 -21.16 -27.75 -27.41
C GLN A 59 -20.19 -26.59 -27.17
N ILE A 60 -19.48 -26.19 -28.22
CA ILE A 60 -18.58 -25.03 -28.26
C ILE A 60 -19.35 -23.87 -28.86
N TYR A 61 -19.09 -22.66 -28.36
CA TYR A 61 -19.71 -21.44 -28.86
C TYR A 61 -19.46 -21.23 -30.35
N ASN A 62 -20.53 -20.91 -31.06
CA ASN A 62 -20.49 -20.38 -32.42
C ASN A 62 -21.66 -19.42 -32.59
N GLU A 63 -21.40 -18.23 -33.14
CA GLU A 63 -22.43 -17.21 -33.40
C GLU A 63 -23.54 -17.73 -34.30
N SER A 64 -23.21 -18.61 -35.24
CA SER A 64 -24.17 -19.17 -36.21
C SER A 64 -25.00 -20.33 -35.65
N SER A 65 -24.57 -20.97 -34.56
CA SER A 65 -25.29 -22.09 -33.96
C SER A 65 -26.28 -21.62 -32.88
N PRO A 66 -27.47 -22.22 -32.78
CA PRO A 66 -28.36 -21.97 -31.64
C PRO A 66 -27.70 -22.45 -30.34
N ALA A 67 -28.02 -21.79 -29.24
CA ALA A 67 -27.54 -22.20 -27.91
C ALA A 67 -28.05 -23.61 -27.56
N ALA A 68 -27.24 -24.37 -26.83
CA ALA A 68 -27.63 -25.69 -26.38
C ALA A 68 -28.83 -25.61 -25.41
N PRO A 69 -29.78 -26.56 -25.48
CA PRO A 69 -30.82 -26.65 -24.48
C PRO A 69 -30.23 -27.05 -23.12
N ASP A 70 -30.85 -26.57 -22.04
CA ASP A 70 -30.40 -26.92 -20.70
C ASP A 70 -30.55 -28.43 -20.43
N ALA A 71 -29.57 -28.99 -19.72
CA ALA A 71 -29.54 -30.39 -19.35
C ALA A 71 -29.30 -30.49 -17.84
N TYR A 72 -30.35 -30.78 -17.08
CA TYR A 72 -30.29 -30.87 -15.63
C TYR A 72 -30.16 -32.32 -15.16
N VAL A 73 -29.32 -32.55 -14.16
CA VAL A 73 -29.19 -33.83 -13.45
C VAL A 73 -29.42 -33.60 -11.96
N THR A 74 -29.86 -34.64 -11.23
CA THR A 74 -29.97 -34.52 -9.77
C THR A 74 -28.59 -34.40 -9.13
N TYR A 75 -28.50 -33.70 -8.00
CA TYR A 75 -27.25 -33.60 -7.25
C TYR A 75 -26.72 -34.98 -6.82
N ASN A 76 -27.62 -35.90 -6.44
CA ASN A 76 -27.24 -37.26 -6.06
C ASN A 76 -26.54 -38.01 -7.20
N PHE A 77 -27.07 -37.90 -8.42
CA PHE A 77 -26.42 -38.44 -9.63
C PHE A 77 -25.07 -37.75 -9.89
N CYS A 78 -25.02 -36.42 -9.86
CA CYS A 78 -23.79 -35.67 -10.08
C CYS A 78 -22.69 -36.06 -9.06
N LYS A 79 -23.07 -36.22 -7.79
CA LYS A 79 -22.15 -36.59 -6.71
C LYS A 79 -21.62 -38.02 -6.85
N SER A 80 -22.44 -38.98 -7.28
CA SER A 80 -21.99 -40.38 -7.45
C SER A 80 -21.17 -40.55 -8.73
N GLU A 81 -21.69 -40.05 -9.85
CA GLU A 81 -21.15 -40.34 -11.18
C GLU A 81 -20.14 -39.32 -11.67
N CYS A 82 -20.16 -38.10 -11.15
CA CYS A 82 -19.27 -37.01 -11.57
C CYS A 82 -18.47 -36.45 -10.38
N SER A 83 -18.16 -37.30 -9.41
CA SER A 83 -17.44 -36.89 -8.20
C SER A 83 -16.06 -36.31 -8.52
N GLY A 84 -15.60 -35.40 -7.65
CA GLY A 84 -14.32 -34.71 -7.82
C GLY A 84 -14.47 -33.26 -8.27
N TRP A 85 -13.33 -32.65 -8.57
CA TRP A 85 -13.20 -31.21 -8.75
C TRP A 85 -12.61 -30.98 -10.15
N GLY A 86 -13.11 -30.01 -10.89
CA GLY A 86 -12.65 -29.70 -12.23
C GLY A 86 -11.31 -28.97 -12.21
N VAL A 87 -10.22 -29.74 -12.10
CA VAL A 87 -8.85 -29.21 -12.07
C VAL A 87 -8.63 -28.30 -13.27
N SER A 88 -8.05 -27.13 -13.01
CA SER A 88 -7.70 -26.16 -14.06
C SER A 88 -6.75 -26.79 -15.08
N SER A 89 -7.12 -26.76 -16.36
CA SER A 89 -6.29 -27.28 -17.44
C SER A 89 -5.16 -26.31 -17.76
N VAL A 90 -3.95 -26.84 -18.00
CA VAL A 90 -2.80 -26.04 -18.43
C VAL A 90 -3.05 -25.44 -19.83
N GLU A 91 -3.83 -26.13 -20.67
CA GLU A 91 -4.14 -25.71 -22.05
C GLU A 91 -5.11 -24.51 -22.10
N ASN A 92 -5.96 -24.36 -21.08
CA ASN A 92 -6.96 -23.29 -21.02
C ASN A 92 -6.43 -22.15 -20.15
N ALA A 93 -5.78 -21.18 -20.79
CA ALA A 93 -5.18 -20.02 -20.12
C ALA A 93 -6.19 -19.26 -19.23
N ASP A 94 -7.47 -19.17 -19.62
CA ASP A 94 -8.48 -18.41 -18.87
C ASP A 94 -8.76 -18.99 -17.46
N GLN A 95 -8.45 -20.27 -17.25
CA GLN A 95 -8.66 -20.94 -15.96
C GLN A 95 -7.58 -20.59 -14.92
N TRP A 96 -6.36 -20.22 -15.34
CA TRP A 96 -5.21 -20.02 -14.44
C TRP A 96 -4.45 -18.72 -14.67
N ALA A 97 -4.31 -18.26 -15.92
CA ALA A 97 -3.53 -17.07 -16.27
C ALA A 97 -4.22 -15.78 -15.81
N GLY A 98 -5.56 -15.72 -15.95
CA GLY A 98 -6.36 -14.60 -15.46
C GLY A 98 -6.08 -14.29 -13.98
N PRO A 99 -6.28 -15.25 -13.06
CA PRO A 99 -5.91 -15.09 -11.65
C PRO A 99 -4.47 -14.61 -11.40
N ILE A 100 -3.48 -15.19 -12.08
CA ILE A 100 -2.07 -14.84 -11.87
C ILE A 100 -1.79 -13.39 -12.26
N VAL A 101 -2.24 -12.98 -13.45
CA VAL A 101 -1.95 -11.65 -14.00
C VAL A 101 -2.83 -10.57 -13.37
N GLN A 102 -4.09 -10.88 -13.07
CA GLN A 102 -5.05 -9.91 -12.54
C GLN A 102 -4.82 -9.58 -11.06
N PHE A 103 -4.24 -10.47 -10.24
CA PHE A 103 -4.02 -10.12 -8.83
C PHE A 103 -2.67 -10.53 -8.26
N ILE A 104 -2.09 -11.70 -8.59
CA ILE A 104 -0.82 -12.12 -7.98
C ILE A 104 0.29 -11.16 -8.41
N LEU A 105 0.40 -10.89 -9.71
CA LEU A 105 1.45 -10.03 -10.25
C LEU A 105 1.36 -8.58 -9.69
N PRO A 106 0.19 -7.90 -9.72
CA PRO A 106 0.03 -6.60 -9.05
C PRO A 106 0.38 -6.64 -7.55
N SER A 107 0.02 -7.71 -6.84
CA SER A 107 0.35 -7.88 -5.41
C SER A 107 1.85 -7.97 -5.17
N VAL A 108 2.55 -8.75 -6.00
CA VAL A 108 4.01 -8.89 -5.92
C VAL A 108 4.68 -7.56 -6.22
N ILE A 109 4.29 -6.87 -7.29
CA ILE A 109 4.82 -5.53 -7.64
C ILE A 109 4.60 -4.55 -6.48
N PHE A 110 3.41 -4.53 -5.88
CA PHE A 110 3.13 -3.66 -4.75
C PHE A 110 3.90 -4.06 -3.50
N SER A 111 4.07 -5.36 -3.23
CA SER A 111 4.83 -5.85 -2.08
C SER A 111 6.29 -5.38 -2.07
N MET A 112 6.89 -5.19 -3.26
CA MET A 112 8.24 -4.65 -3.41
C MET A 112 8.33 -3.17 -3.00
N ASN A 113 7.22 -2.44 -3.04
CA ASN A 113 7.13 -1.04 -2.61
C ASN A 113 6.83 -0.88 -1.11
N ILE A 114 6.56 -1.97 -0.38
CA ILE A 114 6.30 -1.92 1.05
C ILE A 114 7.62 -1.66 1.79
N PRO A 115 7.70 -0.61 2.64
CA PRO A 115 8.90 -0.36 3.40
C PRO A 115 9.18 -1.50 4.39
N ARG A 116 10.33 -2.12 4.20
CA ARG A 116 10.82 -3.19 5.08
C ARG A 116 11.65 -2.57 6.22
N THR A 117 11.44 -3.05 7.44
CA THR A 117 12.12 -2.53 8.65
C THR A 117 13.22 -3.44 9.17
N PHE A 118 13.23 -4.69 8.76
CA PHE A 118 14.20 -5.69 9.14
C PHE A 118 14.41 -6.66 7.98
N GLU A 119 15.62 -7.19 7.88
CA GLU A 119 15.91 -8.31 7.00
C GLU A 119 15.32 -9.55 7.67
N PHE A 120 14.37 -10.22 7.02
CA PHE A 120 13.76 -11.44 7.55
C PHE A 120 14.80 -12.57 7.68
N LEU A 121 15.77 -12.61 6.76
CA LEU A 121 17.00 -13.41 6.87
C LEU A 121 18.18 -12.60 6.34
N SER A 122 19.16 -12.33 7.20
CA SER A 122 20.40 -11.68 6.77
C SER A 122 21.38 -12.74 6.28
N LEU A 123 21.71 -12.69 4.99
CA LEU A 123 22.81 -13.50 4.43
C LEU A 123 24.17 -13.13 5.04
N GLN A 124 24.29 -12.01 5.77
CA GLN A 124 25.53 -11.60 6.41
C GLN A 124 26.08 -12.64 7.39
N TRP A 125 25.20 -13.36 8.12
CA TRP A 125 25.66 -14.42 9.03
C TRP A 125 26.24 -15.62 8.27
N LEU A 126 25.77 -15.85 7.04
CA LEU A 126 26.05 -17.03 6.23
C LEU A 126 27.30 -16.76 5.37
N ASP A 127 27.42 -15.53 4.86
CA ASP A 127 28.67 -14.98 4.35
C ASP A 127 29.77 -15.03 5.42
N MET A 128 29.47 -14.57 6.64
CA MET A 128 30.44 -14.52 7.74
C MET A 128 30.83 -15.91 8.26
N LEU A 129 29.91 -16.88 8.32
CA LEU A 129 30.18 -18.23 8.83
C LEU A 129 30.74 -19.19 7.76
N VAL A 130 30.27 -19.09 6.52
CA VAL A 130 30.54 -20.10 5.48
C VAL A 130 31.49 -19.59 4.40
N LEU A 131 31.37 -18.33 3.95
CA LEU A 131 32.17 -17.82 2.83
C LEU A 131 33.51 -17.19 3.26
N THR A 132 33.68 -16.80 4.51
CA THR A 132 34.93 -16.16 5.02
C THR A 132 36.17 -17.06 4.92
N ASN A 133 36.00 -18.38 5.09
CA ASN A 133 37.10 -19.36 5.00
C ASN A 133 37.32 -19.93 3.59
N LEU A 134 36.52 -19.56 2.60
CA LEU A 134 36.59 -20.10 1.24
C LEU A 134 37.20 -19.08 0.26
N ARG A 135 38.19 -19.51 -0.53
CA ARG A 135 38.83 -18.69 -1.60
C ARG A 135 38.62 -19.31 -2.98
N GLY A 136 38.64 -18.46 -4.02
CA GLY A 136 38.59 -18.88 -5.42
C GLY A 136 37.30 -19.61 -5.81
N TRP A 137 37.41 -20.65 -6.64
CA TRP A 137 36.26 -21.35 -7.23
C TRP A 137 35.35 -22.02 -6.20
N LYS A 138 35.90 -22.46 -5.06
CA LYS A 138 35.12 -23.03 -3.94
C LYS A 138 34.13 -22.02 -3.35
N ARG A 139 34.49 -20.73 -3.32
CA ARG A 139 33.60 -19.64 -2.89
C ARG A 139 32.46 -19.44 -3.89
N ALA A 140 32.75 -19.49 -5.19
CA ALA A 140 31.75 -19.33 -6.23
C ALA A 140 30.72 -20.48 -6.23
N ILE A 141 31.19 -21.72 -6.08
CA ILE A 141 30.31 -22.90 -5.99
C ILE A 141 29.43 -22.82 -4.74
N MET A 142 30.01 -22.53 -3.57
CA MET A 142 29.22 -22.40 -2.34
C MET A 142 28.26 -21.20 -2.39
N SER A 143 28.65 -20.09 -3.01
CA SER A 143 27.75 -18.96 -3.25
C SER A 143 26.55 -19.37 -4.12
N LEU A 144 26.79 -20.12 -5.20
CA LEU A 144 25.73 -20.66 -6.06
C LEU A 144 24.78 -21.59 -5.27
N VAL A 145 25.33 -22.53 -4.52
CA VAL A 145 24.53 -23.45 -3.67
C VAL A 145 23.70 -22.66 -2.65
N LEU A 146 24.23 -21.57 -2.12
CA LEU A 146 23.54 -20.72 -1.17
C LEU A 146 22.47 -19.81 -1.80
N THR A 147 22.46 -19.66 -3.14
CA THR A 147 21.40 -18.91 -3.81
C THR A 147 20.05 -19.64 -3.76
N LEU A 148 20.02 -20.97 -3.82
CA LEU A 148 18.78 -21.75 -3.74
C LEU A 148 18.00 -21.54 -2.43
N PRO A 149 18.59 -21.68 -1.23
CA PRO A 149 17.88 -21.35 0.00
C PRO A 149 17.53 -19.86 0.07
N ALA A 150 18.40 -18.96 -0.42
CA ALA A 150 18.10 -17.53 -0.48
C ALA A 150 16.85 -17.22 -1.33
N LEU A 151 16.71 -17.86 -2.50
CA LEU A 151 15.54 -17.73 -3.36
C LEU A 151 14.27 -18.25 -2.68
N LEU A 152 14.36 -19.39 -1.99
CA LEU A 152 13.24 -19.91 -1.19
C LEU A 152 12.81 -18.91 -0.11
N PHE A 153 13.77 -18.27 0.58
CA PHE A 153 13.47 -17.26 1.59
C PHE A 153 12.83 -16.01 1.00
N VAL A 154 13.32 -15.51 -0.15
CA VAL A 154 12.71 -14.38 -0.86
C VAL A 154 11.30 -14.72 -1.31
N PHE A 155 11.07 -15.95 -1.78
CA PHE A 155 9.74 -16.43 -2.15
C PHE A 155 8.80 -16.44 -0.94
N VAL A 156 9.21 -17.02 0.20
CA VAL A 156 8.40 -17.06 1.42
C VAL A 156 8.09 -15.65 1.94
N ASP A 157 9.09 -14.76 1.97
CA ASP A 157 8.89 -13.36 2.36
C ASP A 157 7.89 -12.64 1.44
N THR A 158 8.01 -12.85 0.13
CA THR A 158 7.06 -12.28 -0.86
C THR A 158 5.64 -12.80 -0.62
N VAL A 159 5.47 -14.11 -0.40
CA VAL A 159 4.17 -14.72 -0.08
C VAL A 159 3.59 -14.11 1.19
N ILE A 160 4.37 -13.99 2.27
CA ILE A 160 3.92 -13.38 3.54
C ILE A 160 3.44 -11.94 3.32
N TRP A 161 4.14 -11.16 2.51
CA TRP A 161 3.75 -9.78 2.21
C TRP A 161 2.50 -9.68 1.36
N VAL A 162 2.36 -10.52 0.32
CA VAL A 162 1.12 -10.61 -0.47
C VAL A 162 -0.06 -10.95 0.43
N MET A 163 0.10 -11.93 1.32
CA MET A 163 -0.95 -12.29 2.28
C MET A 163 -1.27 -11.17 3.27
N THR A 164 -0.25 -10.42 3.70
CA THR A 164 -0.42 -9.25 4.57
C THR A 164 -1.21 -8.15 3.86
N ILE A 165 -0.95 -7.90 2.57
CA ILE A 165 -1.70 -6.91 1.78
C ILE A 165 -3.17 -7.31 1.70
N MET A 166 -3.46 -8.58 1.40
CA MET A 166 -4.82 -9.09 1.29
C MET A 166 -5.59 -8.98 2.62
N CYS A 167 -5.00 -9.37 3.76
CA CYS A 167 -5.73 -9.31 5.03
C CYS A 167 -5.80 -7.90 5.64
N MET A 168 -4.84 -7.02 5.36
CA MET A 168 -4.74 -5.67 5.96
C MET A 168 -5.14 -4.53 5.01
N ALA A 169 -5.81 -4.82 3.90
CA ALA A 169 -6.19 -3.82 2.89
C ALA A 169 -6.96 -2.62 3.48
N GLY A 170 -8.03 -2.86 4.26
CA GLY A 170 -8.79 -1.80 4.93
C GLY A 170 -7.92 -0.93 5.85
N PRO A 171 -7.21 -1.51 6.84
CA PRO A 171 -6.25 -0.78 7.68
C PRO A 171 -5.19 0.03 6.92
N MET A 172 -4.63 -0.52 5.83
CA MET A 172 -3.65 0.18 5.00
C MET A 172 -4.28 1.37 4.26
N MET A 173 -5.52 1.23 3.78
CA MET A 173 -6.28 2.29 3.13
C MET A 173 -6.56 3.46 4.08
N VAL A 174 -7.07 3.16 5.29
CA VAL A 174 -7.34 4.16 6.33
C VAL A 174 -6.06 4.90 6.69
N ALA A 175 -4.96 4.18 6.88
CA ALA A 175 -3.69 4.78 7.27
C ALA A 175 -3.13 5.72 6.20
N GLY A 176 -3.22 5.34 4.91
CA GLY A 176 -2.78 6.17 3.78
C GLY A 176 -3.66 7.41 3.59
N LEU A 177 -5.00 7.26 3.60
CA LEU A 177 -5.91 8.42 3.49
C LEU A 177 -5.79 9.39 4.66
N HIS A 178 -5.58 8.86 5.88
CA HIS A 178 -5.32 9.70 7.06
C HIS A 178 -4.03 10.51 6.87
N GLU A 179 -2.96 9.89 6.39
CA GLU A 179 -1.70 10.58 6.10
C GLU A 179 -1.87 11.67 5.03
N ALA A 180 -2.53 11.33 3.92
CA ALA A 180 -2.77 12.26 2.82
C ALA A 180 -3.57 13.50 3.25
N LEU A 181 -4.59 13.29 4.09
CA LEU A 181 -5.39 14.39 4.63
C LEU A 181 -4.57 15.28 5.57
N LEU A 182 -3.65 14.70 6.36
CA LEU A 182 -2.74 15.48 7.19
C LEU A 182 -1.80 16.33 6.32
N ASP A 183 -1.19 15.75 5.29
CA ASP A 183 -0.30 16.47 4.37
C ASP A 183 -1.01 17.67 3.73
N PHE A 184 -2.21 17.43 3.19
CA PHE A 184 -3.02 18.49 2.60
C PHE A 184 -3.35 19.61 3.61
N LYS A 185 -3.75 19.25 4.83
CA LYS A 185 -4.09 20.24 5.86
C LYS A 185 -2.87 21.03 6.35
N ILE A 186 -1.72 20.38 6.53
CA ILE A 186 -0.47 21.03 6.92
C ILE A 186 -0.05 22.03 5.83
N LEU A 187 -0.01 21.62 4.57
CA LEU A 187 0.37 22.51 3.47
C LEU A 187 -0.61 23.66 3.28
N LYS A 188 -1.91 23.41 3.43
CA LYS A 188 -2.93 24.47 3.39
C LYS A 188 -2.77 25.46 4.54
N ALA A 189 -2.40 24.99 5.73
CA ALA A 189 -2.11 25.87 6.87
C ALA A 189 -0.84 26.70 6.64
N LEU A 190 0.20 26.10 6.03
CA LEU A 190 1.42 26.81 5.62
C LEU A 190 1.15 27.90 4.59
N LYS A 191 0.27 27.65 3.62
CA LYS A 191 -0.10 28.65 2.59
C LYS A 191 -0.93 29.81 3.13
N ARG A 192 -1.79 29.57 4.13
CA ARG A 192 -2.66 30.61 4.72
C ARG A 192 -1.96 31.51 5.72
N ARG A 193 -0.86 31.05 6.32
CA ARG A 193 -0.19 31.76 7.41
C ARG A 193 1.14 32.30 6.94
N THR A 194 1.34 33.59 7.15
CA THR A 194 2.67 34.20 7.19
C THR A 194 3.36 33.76 8.48
N TYR A 195 4.06 32.62 8.41
CA TYR A 195 4.94 32.19 9.50
C TYR A 195 6.13 33.13 9.69
N ILE A 196 6.37 34.06 8.76
CA ILE A 196 7.55 34.90 8.74
C ILE A 196 7.08 36.36 8.63
N PRO A 197 7.36 37.22 9.64
CA PRO A 197 6.90 38.61 9.64
C PRO A 197 7.56 39.42 8.51
N GLU A 198 6.80 40.23 7.76
CA GLU A 198 7.31 41.11 6.68
C GLU A 198 8.42 42.05 7.15
N ARG A 199 8.44 42.44 8.43
CA ARG A 199 9.46 43.32 8.99
C ARG A 199 10.83 42.66 9.10
N PHE A 200 10.89 41.32 9.25
CA PHE A 200 12.13 40.56 9.26
C PHE A 200 12.73 40.45 7.85
N VAL A 201 11.87 40.27 6.84
CA VAL A 201 12.22 40.33 5.41
C VAL A 201 12.82 41.70 5.05
N ASN A 202 12.18 42.78 5.52
CA ASN A 202 12.66 44.14 5.28
C ASN A 202 13.90 44.51 6.11
N GLY A 203 14.05 43.99 7.33
CA GLY A 203 15.21 44.21 8.19
C GLY A 203 16.50 43.58 7.66
N LEU A 204 16.41 42.38 7.06
CA LEU A 204 17.51 41.73 6.35
C LEU A 204 17.91 42.54 5.10
N ARG A 205 16.94 43.01 4.31
CA ARG A 205 17.20 43.85 3.11
C ARG A 205 17.80 45.22 3.45
N LEU A 206 17.46 45.83 4.59
CA LEU A 206 18.03 47.12 4.99
C LEU A 206 19.47 47.03 5.49
N SER A 207 19.89 45.88 6.05
CA SER A 207 21.27 45.67 6.47
C SER A 207 22.26 45.57 5.29
N GLU A 208 21.77 45.47 4.05
CA GLU A 208 22.58 45.34 2.83
C GLU A 208 22.81 46.67 2.08
N ARG A 209 22.14 47.76 2.48
CA ARG A 209 22.40 49.11 1.95
C ARG A 209 23.09 49.99 2.98
N ILE A 210 24.38 49.75 3.20
CA ILE A 210 25.28 50.77 3.76
C ILE A 210 26.06 51.36 2.57
N PRO A 211 25.80 52.60 2.15
CA PRO A 211 26.63 53.27 1.16
C PRO A 211 28.00 53.59 1.78
N LEU A 212 29.07 53.20 1.09
CA LEU A 212 30.39 53.76 1.29
C LEU A 212 30.43 55.14 0.64
N ASP A 213 30.65 56.20 1.41
CA ASP A 213 31.26 57.43 0.90
C ASP A 213 32.02 58.21 2.00
N PRO A 214 33.07 58.98 1.63
CA PRO A 214 34.17 59.32 2.53
C PRO A 214 34.02 60.67 3.25
N MET A 215 34.79 60.78 4.34
CA MET A 215 35.13 61.95 5.17
C MET A 215 34.70 63.37 4.71
N GLY A 216 34.02 64.09 5.60
CA GLY A 216 33.92 65.55 5.58
C GLY A 216 33.07 66.16 6.71
N HIS A 217 33.75 66.69 7.75
CA HIS A 217 33.40 67.69 8.77
C HIS A 217 31.97 67.85 9.35
N SER A 218 31.93 67.76 10.70
CA SER A 218 31.18 68.55 11.70
C SER A 218 29.72 68.98 11.43
N ALA A 219 28.78 68.44 12.23
CA ALA A 219 27.92 69.23 13.13
C ALA A 219 26.96 68.31 13.92
N ALA A 220 26.60 68.77 15.12
CA ALA A 220 25.78 68.13 16.13
C ALA A 220 24.40 67.63 15.65
N GLY A 221 23.90 66.57 16.27
CA GLY A 221 22.46 66.24 16.20
C GLY A 221 22.09 64.81 16.52
N ASN A 222 21.72 64.59 17.78
CA ASN A 222 20.74 63.59 18.24
C ASN A 222 21.12 62.11 18.27
N ASN A 223 21.39 61.67 19.49
CA ASN A 223 21.19 60.32 19.98
C ASN A 223 19.78 59.81 19.63
N ALA A 224 19.71 58.92 18.64
CA ALA A 224 18.63 57.95 18.52
C ALA A 224 19.26 56.60 18.18
N ALA A 225 20.01 56.06 19.16
CA ALA A 225 20.25 54.62 19.21
C ALA A 225 18.88 53.96 19.35
N GLY A 226 18.28 53.56 18.22
CA GLY A 226 17.14 52.67 18.20
C GLY A 226 17.57 51.40 18.92
N THR A 227 17.10 51.23 20.15
CA THR A 227 17.22 50.00 20.90
C THR A 227 16.54 48.90 20.09
N ILE A 228 17.35 48.09 19.41
CA ILE A 228 16.90 46.84 18.80
C ILE A 228 16.41 45.97 19.94
N ASP A 229 15.08 45.82 20.04
CA ASP A 229 14.42 45.01 21.05
C ASP A 229 14.70 43.53 20.77
N PRO A 230 15.54 42.84 21.57
CA PRO A 230 15.99 41.49 21.29
C PRO A 230 14.84 40.46 21.28
N ASN A 231 13.68 40.80 21.84
CA ASN A 231 12.50 39.92 21.80
C ASN A 231 11.91 39.74 20.39
N LYS A 232 12.10 40.69 19.46
CA LYS A 232 11.44 40.65 18.14
C LYS A 232 12.19 39.83 17.09
N ASP A 233 13.52 39.73 17.20
CA ASP A 233 14.33 38.86 16.32
C ASP A 233 14.09 37.37 16.63
N HIS A 234 13.73 37.06 17.88
CA HIS A 234 13.34 35.71 18.29
C HIS A 234 12.03 35.24 17.62
N GLU A 235 11.04 36.12 17.45
CA GLU A 235 9.74 35.75 16.85
C GLU A 235 9.85 35.33 15.37
N GLY A 236 10.65 36.03 14.56
CA GLY A 236 10.86 35.70 13.14
C GLY A 236 11.60 34.38 12.95
N LEU A 237 12.65 34.14 13.74
CA LEU A 237 13.43 32.89 13.70
C LEU A 237 12.61 31.69 14.19
N ASP A 238 11.74 31.89 15.18
CA ASP A 238 10.82 30.87 15.68
C ASP A 238 9.70 30.54 14.69
N GLY A 239 9.25 31.52 13.91
CA GLY A 239 8.32 31.32 12.80
C GLY A 239 8.89 30.49 11.65
N LEU A 240 10.11 30.80 11.20
CA LEU A 240 10.84 30.00 10.21
C LEU A 240 11.05 28.55 10.69
N ARG A 241 11.37 28.37 11.98
CA ARG A 241 11.53 27.05 12.59
C ARG A 241 10.27 26.20 12.58
N ASP A 242 9.13 26.81 12.87
CA ASP A 242 7.84 26.13 12.79
C ASP A 242 7.55 25.66 11.37
N LYS A 243 7.77 26.55 10.38
CA LYS A 243 7.57 26.22 8.96
C LYS A 243 8.44 25.03 8.55
N VAL A 244 9.73 25.04 8.89
CA VAL A 244 10.65 23.92 8.59
C VAL A 244 10.24 22.63 9.29
N GLU A 245 9.85 22.67 10.56
CA GLU A 245 9.38 21.46 11.27
C GLU A 245 8.12 20.85 10.66
N LEU A 246 7.20 21.69 10.18
CA LEU A 246 5.99 21.24 9.49
C LEU A 246 6.31 20.63 8.12
N LEU A 247 7.20 21.24 7.32
CA LEU A 247 7.66 20.68 6.04
C LEU A 247 8.40 19.34 6.23
N VAL A 248 9.24 19.24 7.27
CA VAL A 248 9.90 17.99 7.66
C VAL A 248 8.87 16.94 8.11
N THR A 249 7.81 17.33 8.82
CA THR A 249 6.74 16.41 9.22
C THR A 249 6.03 15.82 7.99
N VAL A 250 5.81 16.62 6.95
CA VAL A 250 5.24 16.15 5.67
C VAL A 250 6.20 15.17 4.97
N LEU A 251 7.50 15.49 4.84
CA LEU A 251 8.47 14.67 4.11
C LEU A 251 8.98 13.43 4.86
N ALA A 252 9.13 13.50 6.19
CA ALA A 252 9.76 12.45 7.00
C ALA A 252 8.77 11.78 7.97
N GLY A 253 7.49 12.13 7.93
CA GLY A 253 6.45 11.61 8.83
C GLY A 253 6.19 10.10 8.73
N ASN A 254 6.77 9.41 7.73
CA ASN A 254 6.77 7.94 7.61
C ASN A 254 7.96 7.25 8.25
N LEU A 255 8.84 8.01 8.91
CA LEU A 255 9.98 7.48 9.66
C LEU A 255 9.65 7.41 11.16
N VAL A 256 10.20 6.40 11.84
CA VAL A 256 9.92 6.14 13.26
C VAL A 256 10.71 7.11 14.13
N LEU A 257 10.00 7.79 15.03
CA LEU A 257 10.59 8.67 16.04
C LEU A 257 11.01 7.88 17.28
N LYS A 258 11.85 6.85 17.10
CA LYS A 258 12.40 6.09 18.24
C LYS A 258 13.44 6.98 18.93
N THR A 259 13.23 7.19 20.22
CA THR A 259 14.17 7.84 21.13
C THR A 259 15.46 7.03 21.18
N TYR A 260 16.50 7.51 20.49
CA TYR A 260 17.83 6.93 20.55
C TYR A 260 18.64 7.80 21.50
N ARG A 261 18.98 7.33 22.71
CA ARG A 261 19.93 8.09 23.55
C ARG A 261 21.25 8.23 22.77
N PRO A 262 21.80 9.45 22.60
CA PRO A 262 21.57 10.66 23.41
C PRO A 262 20.51 11.67 22.90
N TRP A 263 19.80 11.41 21.80
CA TRP A 263 18.89 12.34 21.13
C TRP A 263 17.41 12.09 21.46
N PRO A 264 16.76 12.94 22.28
CA PRO A 264 15.38 12.71 22.70
C PRO A 264 14.33 13.03 21.62
N ASN A 265 14.63 13.89 20.63
CA ASN A 265 13.67 14.39 19.64
C ASN A 265 14.25 14.44 18.21
N ASN A 266 13.99 13.40 17.40
CA ASN A 266 14.51 13.30 16.02
C ASN A 266 13.99 14.42 15.10
N LEU A 267 12.77 14.94 15.33
CA LEU A 267 12.22 16.08 14.57
C LEU A 267 13.06 17.35 14.76
N VAL A 268 13.42 17.66 16.00
CA VAL A 268 14.26 18.82 16.33
C VAL A 268 15.67 18.64 15.77
N LEU A 269 16.18 17.41 15.73
CA LEU A 269 17.47 17.10 15.15
C LEU A 269 17.50 17.36 13.64
N ILE A 270 16.50 16.90 12.90
CA ILE A 270 16.41 17.13 11.44
C ILE A 270 16.24 18.62 11.14
N SER A 271 15.31 19.28 11.83
CA SER A 271 15.06 20.71 11.59
C SER A 271 16.29 21.55 11.95
N ASN A 272 17.00 21.23 13.03
CA ASN A 272 18.25 21.91 13.38
C ASN A 272 19.38 21.60 12.40
N ALA A 273 19.50 20.38 11.89
CA ALA A 273 20.50 20.05 10.87
C ALA A 273 20.28 20.86 9.58
N LEU A 274 19.03 20.93 9.12
CA LEU A 274 18.61 21.77 7.99
C LEU A 274 18.88 23.26 8.22
N LEU A 275 18.58 23.76 9.42
CA LEU A 275 18.81 25.17 9.75
C LEU A 275 20.30 25.49 9.95
N ALA A 276 21.09 24.55 10.45
CA ALA A 276 22.53 24.72 10.65
C ALA A 276 23.29 24.82 9.33
N THR A 277 22.92 24.03 8.31
CA THR A 277 23.47 24.16 6.95
C THR A 277 23.10 25.50 6.34
N GLY A 278 21.86 25.97 6.52
CA GLY A 278 21.44 27.32 6.11
C GLY A 278 22.26 28.43 6.78
N ARG A 279 22.48 28.33 8.10
CA ARG A 279 23.24 29.33 8.87
C ARG A 279 24.73 29.36 8.51
N ARG A 280 25.35 28.22 8.19
CA ARG A 280 26.75 28.18 7.71
C ARG A 280 26.93 28.95 6.39
N ARG A 281 25.95 28.85 5.47
CA ARG A 281 25.97 29.62 4.23
C ARG A 281 25.81 31.12 4.49
N PHE A 282 24.87 31.53 5.36
CA PHE A 282 24.71 32.94 5.73
C PHE A 282 25.99 33.54 6.34
N ASN A 283 26.68 32.77 7.18
CA ASN A 283 27.94 33.18 7.77
C ASN A 283 29.09 33.23 6.76
N ALA A 284 29.11 32.34 5.76
CA ALA A 284 30.10 32.34 4.66
C ALA A 284 29.87 33.48 3.65
N MET A 285 28.65 34.03 3.56
CA MET A 285 28.31 35.17 2.71
C MET A 285 28.54 36.53 3.38
N ARG A 286 28.89 36.59 4.68
CA ARG A 286 29.32 37.85 5.30
C ARG A 286 30.77 38.16 4.89
N PRO A 287 31.08 39.37 4.41
CA PRO A 287 32.47 39.78 4.24
C PRO A 287 33.17 39.74 5.61
N HIS A 288 34.28 39.01 5.69
CA HIS A 288 35.14 39.05 6.86
C HIS A 288 35.67 40.48 7.05
N PRO A 289 35.63 41.05 8.27
CA PRO A 289 36.34 42.29 8.53
C PRO A 289 37.82 42.04 8.24
N VAL A 290 38.40 42.87 7.37
CA VAL A 290 39.82 42.87 7.05
C VAL A 290 40.60 42.96 8.36
N GLN A 291 41.20 41.85 8.78
CA GLN A 291 42.15 41.86 9.87
C GLN A 291 43.39 42.60 9.37
N THR A 292 43.63 43.78 9.95
CA THR A 292 44.91 44.49 9.86
C THR A 292 46.05 43.54 10.26
N PRO A 293 47.15 43.47 9.49
CA PRO A 293 48.19 42.48 9.71
C PRO A 293 49.05 42.85 10.92
N SER A 294 49.00 42.04 11.98
CA SER A 294 50.01 42.03 13.03
C SER A 294 51.18 41.13 12.63
N VAL A 295 52.39 41.67 12.78
CA VAL A 295 53.68 41.06 12.47
C VAL A 295 53.97 39.89 13.42
N LEU A 296 54.04 38.65 12.89
CA LEU A 296 54.96 37.56 13.25
C LEU A 296 54.56 36.26 12.51
N PRO A 297 55.50 35.49 11.93
CA PRO A 297 55.18 34.32 11.11
C PRO A 297 55.08 33.05 11.98
N VAL A 298 53.98 32.31 11.83
CA VAL A 298 53.83 30.92 12.32
C VAL A 298 53.50 30.05 11.10
N PRO A 299 54.02 28.81 10.98
CA PRO A 299 54.00 28.07 9.71
C PRO A 299 52.60 27.61 9.31
N ASP A 300 52.19 27.99 8.11
CA ASP A 300 50.97 27.55 7.44
C ASP A 300 51.03 26.05 7.08
N MET A 301 50.24 25.23 7.76
CA MET A 301 49.70 23.98 7.22
C MET A 301 48.28 23.75 7.75
N LEU A 302 47.31 24.47 7.19
CA LEU A 302 45.90 24.06 7.13
C LEU A 302 45.31 24.65 5.84
N PRO A 303 44.64 23.85 4.99
CA PRO A 303 44.21 24.32 3.68
C PRO A 303 43.00 25.26 3.84
N ASN A 304 43.19 26.54 3.50
CA ASN A 304 42.15 27.53 3.24
C ASN A 304 41.30 27.15 2.00
N SER A 305 40.60 26.01 2.03
CA SER A 305 39.73 25.56 0.94
C SER A 305 38.24 25.48 1.29
N GLU A 306 37.86 25.75 2.54
CA GLU A 306 36.45 25.66 2.98
C GLU A 306 35.57 26.84 2.50
N ALA A 307 36.16 27.93 2.02
CA ALA A 307 35.43 29.13 1.62
C ALA A 307 34.73 29.03 0.24
N ASN A 308 34.98 27.99 -0.55
CA ASN A 308 34.45 27.86 -1.92
C ASN A 308 33.44 26.70 -2.11
N GLN A 309 32.99 26.04 -1.04
CA GLN A 309 31.92 25.05 -1.16
C GLN A 309 30.55 25.76 -1.19
N ASN A 310 29.92 25.74 -2.37
CA ASN A 310 28.53 26.15 -2.56
C ASN A 310 27.58 25.23 -1.75
N TYR A 311 27.32 25.58 -0.49
CA TYR A 311 26.36 24.86 0.33
C TYR A 311 24.94 25.05 -0.23
N PRO A 312 24.18 23.97 -0.46
CA PRO A 312 22.83 24.08 -1.00
C PRO A 312 21.92 24.86 -0.03
N SER A 313 21.05 25.73 -0.54
CA SER A 313 20.03 26.43 0.27
C SER A 313 19.14 25.43 1.00
N LEU A 314 18.50 25.90 2.07
CA LEU A 314 17.52 25.12 2.83
C LEU A 314 16.38 24.60 1.94
N SER A 315 15.88 25.46 1.05
CA SER A 315 14.90 25.13 0.01
C SER A 315 15.37 24.03 -0.91
N GLU A 316 16.59 24.11 -1.42
CA GLU A 316 17.21 23.14 -2.31
C GLU A 316 17.41 21.80 -1.60
N GLN A 317 17.77 21.81 -0.32
CA GLN A 317 17.84 20.59 0.49
C GLN A 317 16.46 19.94 0.67
N LEU A 318 15.42 20.73 0.99
CA LEU A 318 14.03 20.24 1.10
C LEU A 318 13.50 19.73 -0.24
N LYS A 319 13.81 20.41 -1.34
CA LYS A 319 13.47 20.00 -2.69
C LYS A 319 14.15 18.68 -3.05
N ARG A 320 15.46 18.53 -2.74
CA ARG A 320 16.19 17.26 -2.91
C ARG A 320 15.59 16.11 -2.10
N LEU A 321 15.13 16.37 -0.88
CA LEU A 321 14.44 15.36 -0.07
C LEU A 321 13.10 14.94 -0.69
N MET A 322 12.36 15.87 -1.30
CA MET A 322 11.13 15.57 -2.03
C MET A 322 11.39 14.83 -3.36
N THR A 323 12.39 15.22 -4.13
CA THR A 323 12.71 14.60 -5.43
C THR A 323 13.37 13.22 -5.26
N ALA A 324 13.97 12.93 -4.11
CA ALA A 324 14.47 11.60 -3.77
C ALA A 324 13.35 10.54 -3.62
N GLN A 325 12.09 10.96 -3.62
CA GLN A 325 10.94 10.05 -3.53
C GLN A 325 10.55 9.56 -4.92
N SER A 326 10.13 8.29 -5.01
CA SER A 326 9.63 7.71 -6.25
C SER A 326 8.39 8.46 -6.78
N ALA A 327 8.34 8.64 -8.09
CA ALA A 327 7.16 9.17 -8.76
C ALA A 327 5.99 8.18 -8.67
N PHE A 328 4.74 8.66 -8.65
CA PHE A 328 3.54 7.81 -8.60
C PHE A 328 3.55 6.70 -9.67
N GLY A 329 3.91 7.04 -10.91
CA GLY A 329 4.00 6.08 -12.00
C GLY A 329 5.01 4.96 -11.77
N ALA A 330 6.13 5.24 -11.09
CA ALA A 330 7.13 4.23 -10.74
C ALA A 330 6.63 3.27 -9.64
N ILE A 331 5.75 3.74 -8.74
CA ILE A 331 5.22 2.93 -7.64
C ILE A 331 4.06 2.05 -8.11
N VAL A 332 3.11 2.62 -8.89
CA VAL A 332 1.81 1.99 -9.16
C VAL A 332 1.62 1.66 -10.64
N GLY A 333 2.38 2.28 -11.56
CA GLY A 333 2.13 2.20 -12.99
C GLY A 333 2.17 0.78 -13.55
N ALA A 334 3.18 -0.01 -13.19
CA ALA A 334 3.28 -1.40 -13.66
C ALA A 334 2.07 -2.24 -13.19
N ALA A 335 1.70 -2.14 -11.90
CA ALA A 335 0.55 -2.87 -11.36
C ALA A 335 -0.75 -2.49 -12.07
N VAL A 336 -0.97 -1.21 -12.35
CA VAL A 336 -2.16 -0.72 -13.07
C VAL A 336 -2.17 -1.20 -14.52
N VAL A 337 -1.03 -1.14 -15.24
CA VAL A 337 -0.96 -1.55 -16.64
C VAL A 337 -1.24 -3.05 -16.80
N PHE A 338 -0.62 -3.90 -15.97
CA PHE A 338 -0.88 -5.35 -16.01
C PHE A 338 -2.33 -5.67 -15.65
N TYR A 339 -2.87 -4.98 -14.64
CA TYR A 339 -4.27 -5.15 -14.23
C TYR A 339 -5.24 -4.77 -15.35
N LEU A 340 -5.12 -3.56 -15.92
CA LEU A 340 -5.98 -3.09 -17.01
C LEU A 340 -5.82 -3.96 -18.26
N GLY A 341 -4.59 -4.35 -18.61
CA GLY A 341 -4.32 -5.22 -19.76
C GLY A 341 -5.02 -6.57 -19.64
N ALA A 342 -4.99 -7.18 -18.46
CA ALA A 342 -5.66 -8.46 -18.22
C ALA A 342 -7.19 -8.34 -18.24
N PHE A 343 -7.75 -7.22 -17.79
CA PHE A 343 -9.18 -6.94 -17.90
C PHE A 343 -9.62 -6.77 -19.35
N ILE A 344 -8.88 -5.98 -20.12
CA ILE A 344 -9.14 -5.79 -21.55
C ILE A 344 -9.08 -7.14 -22.28
N TYR A 345 -8.05 -7.96 -22.01
CA TYR A 345 -7.95 -9.31 -22.57
C TYR A 345 -9.19 -10.15 -22.24
N THR A 346 -9.64 -10.16 -20.99
CA THR A 346 -10.82 -10.95 -20.57
C THR A 346 -12.11 -10.45 -21.24
N ILE A 347 -12.24 -9.14 -21.45
CA ILE A 347 -13.38 -8.56 -22.17
C ILE A 347 -13.35 -8.98 -23.64
N LEU A 348 -12.18 -8.94 -24.28
CA LEU A 348 -12.01 -9.40 -25.66
C LEU A 348 -12.33 -10.90 -25.79
N ASP A 349 -11.90 -11.71 -24.82
CA ASP A 349 -12.21 -13.14 -24.77
C ASP A 349 -13.72 -13.38 -24.66
N LEU A 350 -14.41 -12.65 -23.78
CA LEU A 350 -15.88 -12.72 -23.66
C LEU A 350 -16.62 -12.21 -24.91
N LEU A 351 -16.02 -11.30 -25.68
CA LEU A 351 -16.57 -10.87 -26.96
C LEU A 351 -16.41 -11.95 -28.04
N SER A 352 -15.33 -12.73 -28.00
CA SER A 352 -15.12 -13.86 -28.92
C SER A 352 -15.88 -15.13 -28.53
N ASP A 353 -16.00 -15.43 -27.23
CA ASP A 353 -16.78 -16.54 -26.69
C ASP A 353 -17.71 -16.06 -25.58
N LYS A 354 -18.93 -15.70 -25.99
CA LYS A 354 -20.00 -15.26 -25.07
C LYS A 354 -20.47 -16.35 -24.12
N SER A 355 -20.11 -17.61 -24.34
CA SER A 355 -20.48 -18.72 -23.46
C SER A 355 -19.43 -19.02 -22.39
N ASN A 356 -18.25 -18.38 -22.45
CA ASN A 356 -17.10 -18.67 -21.59
C ASN A 356 -17.35 -18.23 -20.15
N GLN A 357 -17.83 -19.18 -19.35
CA GLN A 357 -18.08 -18.99 -17.92
C GLN A 357 -16.78 -18.81 -17.11
N ASP A 358 -15.68 -19.43 -17.53
CA ASP A 358 -14.42 -19.35 -16.79
C ASP A 358 -13.83 -17.93 -16.88
N ALA A 359 -13.89 -17.30 -18.07
CA ALA A 359 -13.51 -15.90 -18.25
C ALA A 359 -14.36 -14.94 -17.39
N ALA A 360 -15.69 -15.15 -17.33
CA ALA A 360 -16.59 -14.35 -16.50
C ALA A 360 -16.26 -14.42 -15.01
N ILE A 361 -15.85 -15.60 -14.55
CA ILE A 361 -15.51 -15.84 -13.15
C ILE A 361 -14.11 -15.33 -12.85
N SER A 362 -13.16 -15.49 -13.77
CA SER A 362 -11.87 -14.80 -13.67
C SER A 362 -12.08 -13.29 -13.55
N LEU A 363 -12.95 -12.71 -14.37
CA LEU A 363 -13.32 -11.29 -14.27
C LEU A 363 -13.88 -10.95 -12.88
N ALA A 364 -14.79 -11.75 -12.33
CA ALA A 364 -15.34 -11.52 -10.99
C ALA A 364 -14.25 -11.48 -9.89
N PHE A 365 -13.30 -12.42 -9.94
CA PHE A 365 -12.16 -12.46 -9.03
C PHE A 365 -11.17 -11.32 -9.27
N GLY A 366 -10.91 -10.97 -10.53
CA GLY A 366 -10.14 -9.79 -10.89
C GLY A 366 -10.75 -8.54 -10.25
N VAL A 367 -12.07 -8.37 -10.34
CA VAL A 367 -12.81 -7.23 -9.79
C VAL A 367 -12.71 -7.21 -8.27
N GLU A 368 -12.84 -8.35 -7.57
CA GLU A 368 -12.59 -8.42 -6.12
C GLU A 368 -11.20 -7.88 -5.75
N TRP A 369 -10.16 -8.36 -6.43
CA TRP A 369 -8.78 -8.03 -6.10
C TRP A 369 -8.33 -6.65 -6.58
N MET A 370 -9.22 -5.86 -7.20
CA MET A 370 -9.00 -4.44 -7.47
C MET A 370 -8.59 -3.68 -6.20
N ILE A 371 -9.02 -4.15 -5.03
CA ILE A 371 -8.62 -3.64 -3.71
C ILE A 371 -7.10 -3.46 -3.60
N ILE A 372 -6.31 -4.41 -4.12
CA ILE A 372 -4.85 -4.38 -4.03
C ILE A 372 -4.29 -3.18 -4.79
N VAL A 373 -4.82 -2.92 -5.99
CA VAL A 373 -4.45 -1.77 -6.80
C VAL A 373 -4.87 -0.47 -6.13
N HIS A 374 -6.06 -0.41 -5.52
CA HIS A 374 -6.48 0.77 -4.75
C HIS A 374 -5.56 1.05 -3.56
N VAL A 375 -5.17 0.02 -2.81
CA VAL A 375 -4.22 0.17 -1.69
C VAL A 375 -2.88 0.69 -2.22
N ALA A 376 -2.43 0.20 -3.38
CA ALA A 376 -1.22 0.69 -4.02
C ALA A 376 -1.32 2.18 -4.43
N ILE A 377 -2.45 2.59 -5.02
CA ILE A 377 -2.69 3.99 -5.40
C ILE A 377 -2.68 4.90 -4.18
N VAL A 378 -3.43 4.55 -3.14
CA VAL A 378 -3.53 5.36 -1.92
C VAL A 378 -2.20 5.48 -1.21
N ASN A 379 -1.41 4.40 -1.18
CA ASN A 379 -0.08 4.45 -0.59
C ASN A 379 0.99 5.06 -1.52
N GLY A 380 0.71 5.21 -2.81
CA GLY A 380 1.63 5.73 -3.83
C GLY A 380 1.53 7.23 -4.05
N PHE A 381 0.39 7.87 -3.78
CA PHE A 381 0.23 9.32 -3.95
C PHE A 381 0.69 10.16 -2.75
N LEU A 382 1.29 9.54 -1.74
CA LEU A 382 1.77 10.18 -0.51
C LEU A 382 3.09 10.92 -0.74
N LEU A 383 3.36 11.97 0.07
CA LEU A 383 4.57 12.80 -0.03
C LEU A 383 5.61 12.50 1.06
N ALA A 384 5.41 11.52 1.95
CA ALA A 384 6.43 11.16 2.92
C ALA A 384 7.36 10.05 2.40
N SER A 385 8.65 10.21 2.68
CA SER A 385 9.69 9.27 2.31
C SER A 385 9.57 7.97 3.10
N ASN A 386 9.57 6.87 2.36
CA ASN A 386 9.72 5.51 2.90
C ASN A 386 11.20 5.07 2.99
N ASN A 387 12.11 5.86 2.43
CA ASN A 387 13.55 5.61 2.46
C ASN A 387 14.21 6.58 3.47
N PRO A 388 14.78 6.08 4.59
CA PRO A 388 15.46 6.92 5.56
C PRO A 388 16.84 7.41 5.09
N SER A 389 17.39 6.89 3.99
CA SER A 389 18.77 7.20 3.55
C SER A 389 19.03 8.69 3.28
N PRO A 390 18.17 9.42 2.52
CA PRO A 390 18.38 10.86 2.28
C PRO A 390 18.39 11.68 3.57
N VAL A 391 17.52 11.35 4.51
CA VAL A 391 17.43 12.04 5.80
C VAL A 391 18.62 11.66 6.70
N THR A 392 19.07 10.41 6.65
CA THR A 392 20.25 9.94 7.39
C THR A 392 21.53 10.60 6.89
N MET A 393 21.64 10.86 5.58
CA MET A 393 22.76 11.60 5.01
C MET A 393 22.87 13.02 5.59
N LEU A 394 21.73 13.65 5.88
CA LEU A 394 21.69 14.99 6.47
C LEU A 394 22.08 15.01 7.96
N ILE A 395 21.60 14.03 8.73
CA ILE A 395 21.85 13.98 10.19
C ILE A 395 23.22 13.37 10.52
N GLY A 396 23.76 12.53 9.63
CA GLY A 396 24.93 11.70 9.88
C GLY A 396 24.58 10.34 10.51
N ARG A 397 25.55 9.42 10.49
CA ARG A 397 25.41 8.09 11.07
C ARG A 397 25.70 8.12 12.57
N PRO A 398 24.97 7.37 13.41
CA PRO A 398 25.32 7.24 14.81
C PRO A 398 26.61 6.41 14.95
N LEU A 399 27.42 6.72 15.96
CA LEU A 399 28.58 5.89 16.32
C LEU A 399 28.10 4.47 16.65
N SER A 400 28.73 3.47 16.01
CA SER A 400 28.35 2.06 16.12
C SER A 400 28.50 1.56 17.56
N THR A 401 27.38 1.42 18.28
CA THR A 401 27.35 0.76 19.60
C THR A 401 27.15 -0.75 19.44
N ARG A 402 27.72 -1.54 20.37
CA ARG A 402 27.63 -3.01 20.41
C ARG A 402 26.19 -3.48 20.15
N LYS A 403 25.98 -4.24 19.07
CA LYS A 403 24.64 -4.68 18.64
C LYS A 403 24.11 -5.77 19.60
N PRO A 404 22.90 -5.65 20.17
CA PRO A 404 22.28 -6.72 20.96
C PRO A 404 21.97 -7.96 20.09
N LEU A 405 21.96 -9.16 20.69
CA LEU A 405 21.75 -10.45 20.00
C LEU A 405 20.52 -10.49 19.08
N ARG A 406 19.42 -9.83 19.47
CA ARG A 406 18.20 -9.72 18.63
C ARG A 406 18.42 -8.95 17.32
N ARG A 407 19.34 -7.96 17.29
CA ARG A 407 19.75 -7.25 16.05
C ARG A 407 20.71 -8.08 15.19
N MET A 408 21.20 -9.22 15.69
CA MET A 408 22.05 -10.14 14.94
C MET A 408 21.21 -11.14 14.15
N ILE A 409 20.06 -11.57 14.68
CA ILE A 409 19.13 -12.49 14.00
C ILE A 409 18.27 -11.75 12.95
N PHE A 410 17.81 -10.54 13.28
CA PHE A 410 17.04 -9.68 12.36
C PHE A 410 17.70 -8.29 12.31
N PRO A 411 18.74 -8.10 11.48
CA PRO A 411 19.36 -6.79 11.34
C PRO A 411 18.39 -5.81 10.68
N PRO A 412 18.46 -4.51 11.07
CA PRO A 412 17.71 -3.48 10.36
C PRO A 412 18.25 -3.33 8.94
N ILE A 413 17.36 -3.12 7.97
CA ILE A 413 17.74 -2.91 6.56
C ILE A 413 18.54 -1.62 6.37
N TYR A 414 18.22 -0.62 7.17
CA TYR A 414 18.90 0.68 7.13
C TYR A 414 19.83 0.82 8.32
N ASP A 415 21.09 1.19 8.07
CA ASP A 415 22.10 1.45 9.09
C ASP A 415 21.94 2.83 9.80
N GLY A 416 20.80 3.50 9.59
CA GLY A 416 20.50 4.83 10.13
C GLY A 416 19.74 4.84 11.47
N ILE A 417 19.70 6.01 12.11
CA ILE A 417 18.87 6.28 13.31
C ILE A 417 17.39 6.13 12.99
N LEU A 418 17.02 6.41 11.73
CA LEU A 418 15.65 6.40 11.24
C LEU A 418 15.34 5.07 10.56
N GLN A 419 14.13 4.56 10.82
CA GLN A 419 13.57 3.38 10.19
C GLN A 419 12.19 3.74 9.64
N PRO A 420 11.73 3.13 8.55
CA PRO A 420 10.39 3.39 8.07
C PRO A 420 9.33 2.78 8.99
N VAL A 421 8.10 3.27 8.87
CA VAL A 421 6.93 2.78 9.59
C VAL A 421 6.14 1.85 8.66
N PHE A 422 5.53 0.81 9.22
CA PHE A 422 4.58 -0.03 8.47
C PHE A 422 3.43 0.79 7.88
N MET A 423 2.96 0.42 6.69
CA MET A 423 1.90 1.14 5.96
C MET A 423 0.65 1.40 6.81
N TRP A 424 0.17 0.39 7.53
CA TRP A 424 -0.99 0.50 8.43
C TRP A 424 -0.72 1.28 9.73
N ARG A 425 0.39 2.02 9.86
CA ARG A 425 0.66 2.92 10.99
C ARG A 425 1.06 4.32 10.58
N ARG A 426 1.16 4.61 9.28
CA ARG A 426 1.68 5.89 8.78
C ARG A 426 0.89 7.10 9.25
N GLY A 427 -0.44 7.12 9.07
CA GLY A 427 -1.27 8.24 9.52
C GLY A 427 -1.15 8.54 11.03
N VAL A 428 -1.12 7.51 11.87
CA VAL A 428 -0.93 7.67 13.33
C VAL A 428 0.47 8.17 13.66
N ASN A 429 1.50 7.67 12.97
CA ASN A 429 2.87 8.12 13.17
C ASN A 429 3.04 9.57 12.74
N LYS A 430 2.52 9.98 11.58
CA LYS A 430 2.57 11.37 11.10
C LYS A 430 1.82 12.32 12.04
N MET A 431 0.68 11.89 12.59
CA MET A 431 0.00 12.64 13.65
C MET A 431 0.89 12.81 14.89
N GLU A 432 1.64 11.79 15.29
CA GLU A 432 2.58 11.89 16.42
C GLU A 432 3.76 12.85 16.11
N TRP A 433 4.25 12.88 14.87
CA TRP A 433 5.23 13.89 14.43
C TRP A 433 4.66 15.30 14.54
N LEU A 434 3.43 15.50 14.06
CA LEU A 434 2.74 16.78 14.14
C LEU A 434 2.53 17.22 15.61
N GLU A 435 2.09 16.32 16.49
CA GLU A 435 1.88 16.61 17.92
C GLU A 435 3.18 17.02 18.66
N LYS A 436 4.34 16.55 18.17
CA LYS A 436 5.67 16.89 18.72
C LYS A 436 6.25 18.18 18.14
N SER A 437 5.72 18.69 17.03
CA SER A 437 6.15 19.95 16.43
C SER A 437 5.97 21.12 17.39
N ARG A 438 6.80 22.16 17.24
CA ARG A 438 6.66 23.40 18.03
C ARG A 438 5.38 24.15 17.74
N ALA A 439 4.96 24.21 16.47
CA ALA A 439 3.70 24.81 16.06
C ALA A 439 2.51 24.22 16.83
N TRP A 440 2.49 22.89 17.01
CA TRP A 440 1.46 22.21 17.79
C TRP A 440 1.59 22.48 19.30
N ARG A 441 2.81 22.44 19.85
CA ARG A 441 3.05 22.66 21.29
C ARG A 441 2.74 24.08 21.76
N ARG A 442 2.90 25.09 20.88
CA ARG A 442 2.45 26.46 21.15
C ARG A 442 0.94 26.56 21.32
N GLY A 443 0.18 25.59 20.79
CA GLY A 443 -1.25 25.47 21.05
C GLY A 443 -2.10 26.60 20.48
N SER A 444 -1.63 27.29 19.42
CA SER A 444 -2.43 28.35 18.79
C SER A 444 -3.76 27.78 18.27
N GLN A 445 -4.87 28.28 18.81
CA GLN A 445 -6.19 27.68 18.62
C GLN A 445 -6.61 27.68 17.15
N GLU A 446 -6.20 28.71 16.40
CA GLU A 446 -6.42 28.81 14.97
C GLU A 446 -5.67 27.72 14.18
N PHE A 447 -4.37 27.49 14.47
CA PHE A 447 -3.57 26.48 13.77
C PHE A 447 -4.13 25.08 14.02
N MET A 448 -4.48 24.84 15.29
CA MET A 448 -5.13 23.60 15.71
C MET A 448 -6.47 23.40 14.98
N SER A 449 -7.22 24.48 14.70
CA SER A 449 -8.48 24.40 13.97
C SER A 449 -8.30 24.06 12.48
N ASP A 450 -7.20 24.51 11.87
CA ASP A 450 -6.86 24.26 10.47
C ASP A 450 -6.36 22.83 10.26
N VAL A 451 -5.45 22.36 11.12
CA VAL A 451 -4.74 21.08 10.92
C VAL A 451 -5.45 19.89 11.56
N ARG A 452 -6.17 20.06 12.66
CA ARG A 452 -6.84 18.94 13.34
C ARG A 452 -7.91 18.32 12.44
N ILE A 453 -7.91 16.99 12.38
CA ILE A 453 -8.93 16.25 11.65
C ILE A 453 -10.22 16.27 12.48
N LYS A 454 -11.26 16.92 11.94
CA LYS A 454 -12.58 16.93 12.57
C LYS A 454 -13.26 15.59 12.37
N LYS A 455 -14.24 15.23 13.21
CA LYS A 455 -14.99 13.97 13.06
C LYS A 455 -15.68 13.85 11.69
N ARG A 456 -16.20 14.97 11.17
CA ARG A 456 -16.82 15.04 9.83
C ARG A 456 -15.79 14.75 8.73
N ASP A 457 -14.60 15.34 8.83
CA ASP A 457 -13.52 15.10 7.88
C ASP A 457 -13.08 13.63 7.93
N TYR A 458 -12.97 13.06 9.13
CA TYR A 458 -12.61 11.66 9.31
C TYR A 458 -13.64 10.71 8.68
N LEU A 459 -14.93 10.95 8.92
CA LEU A 459 -15.99 10.11 8.36
C LEU A 459 -16.11 10.27 6.84
N GLY A 460 -16.06 11.52 6.33
CA GLY A 460 -16.30 11.83 4.93
C GLY A 460 -15.08 11.63 4.01
N TRP A 461 -13.86 11.91 4.48
CA TRP A 461 -12.65 11.85 3.64
C TRP A 461 -11.76 10.64 3.89
N ILE A 462 -11.96 9.90 4.99
CA ILE A 462 -11.16 8.71 5.30
C ILE A 462 -12.02 7.45 5.28
N ILE A 463 -13.05 7.37 6.13
CA ILE A 463 -13.85 6.15 6.28
C ILE A 463 -14.72 5.88 5.05
N LEU A 464 -15.48 6.88 4.58
CA LEU A 464 -16.37 6.69 3.43
C LEU A 464 -15.60 6.27 2.16
N PRO A 465 -14.51 6.95 1.74
CA PRO A 465 -13.73 6.49 0.60
C PRO A 465 -13.09 5.12 0.83
N THR A 466 -12.66 4.81 2.05
CA THR A 466 -12.13 3.46 2.35
C THR A 466 -13.20 2.39 2.14
N ILE A 467 -14.41 2.59 2.66
CA ILE A 467 -15.50 1.62 2.50
C ILE A 467 -15.85 1.47 1.01
N ILE A 468 -15.89 2.56 0.26
CA ILE A 468 -16.15 2.49 -1.19
C ILE A 468 -15.03 1.70 -1.89
N LEU A 469 -13.77 2.07 -1.71
CA LEU A 469 -12.64 1.46 -2.43
C LEU A 469 -12.35 0.01 -2.00
N VAL A 470 -12.79 -0.40 -0.81
CA VAL A 470 -12.56 -1.75 -0.28
C VAL A 470 -13.77 -2.67 -0.45
N SER A 471 -15.00 -2.16 -0.28
CA SER A 471 -16.22 -2.99 -0.33
C SER A 471 -16.90 -3.00 -1.68
N LEU A 472 -16.79 -1.92 -2.48
CA LEU A 472 -17.41 -1.87 -3.81
C LEU A 472 -16.84 -2.95 -4.74
N PRO A 473 -15.51 -3.17 -4.84
CA PRO A 473 -14.97 -4.20 -5.72
C PRO A 473 -15.48 -5.62 -5.42
N PRO A 474 -15.40 -6.17 -4.19
CA PRO A 474 -15.87 -7.52 -3.92
C PRO A 474 -17.39 -7.63 -4.01
N ALA A 475 -18.15 -6.56 -3.71
CA ALA A 475 -19.59 -6.55 -3.96
C ALA A 475 -19.91 -6.63 -5.46
N ALA A 476 -19.19 -5.88 -6.30
CA ALA A 476 -19.34 -5.94 -7.75
C ALA A 476 -18.94 -7.31 -8.32
N GLY A 477 -17.82 -7.88 -7.85
CA GLY A 477 -17.42 -9.24 -8.18
C GLY A 477 -18.46 -10.28 -7.75
N ALA A 478 -19.06 -10.12 -6.56
CA ALA A 478 -20.14 -10.98 -6.08
C ALA A 478 -21.38 -10.91 -6.98
N VAL A 479 -21.73 -9.71 -7.47
CA VAL A 479 -22.83 -9.54 -8.44
C VAL A 479 -22.53 -10.28 -9.75
N VAL A 480 -21.31 -10.14 -10.29
CA VAL A 480 -20.91 -10.88 -11.50
C VAL A 480 -21.01 -12.40 -11.26
N ALA A 481 -20.47 -12.89 -10.15
CA ALA A 481 -20.53 -14.30 -9.78
C ALA A 481 -21.98 -14.78 -9.54
N TRP A 482 -22.86 -13.93 -9.02
CA TRP A 482 -24.28 -14.24 -8.78
C TRP A 482 -25.10 -14.28 -10.08
N GLN A 483 -24.78 -13.42 -11.06
CA GLN A 483 -25.39 -13.41 -12.39
C GLN A 483 -24.86 -14.50 -13.32
N THR A 484 -23.71 -15.08 -12.97
CA THR A 484 -23.10 -16.18 -13.73
C THR A 484 -23.86 -17.47 -13.47
N PRO A 485 -24.35 -18.19 -14.50
CA PRO A 485 -25.09 -19.43 -14.32
C PRO A 485 -24.28 -20.48 -13.53
N PRO A 486 -24.89 -21.19 -12.57
CA PRO A 486 -26.28 -21.07 -12.12
C PRO A 486 -26.52 -19.75 -11.37
N ARG A 487 -27.56 -19.01 -11.79
CA ARG A 487 -27.88 -17.71 -11.19
C ARG A 487 -28.28 -17.90 -9.74
N GLY A 488 -27.64 -17.18 -8.83
CA GLY A 488 -27.92 -17.28 -7.40
C GLY A 488 -26.69 -17.17 -6.49
N TRP A 489 -26.94 -17.39 -5.20
CA TRP A 489 -25.89 -17.47 -4.20
C TRP A 489 -25.24 -18.84 -4.27
N GLY A 490 -23.96 -18.89 -4.61
CA GLY A 490 -23.17 -20.12 -4.69
C GLY A 490 -21.87 -19.98 -3.91
N CYS A 491 -20.99 -20.99 -4.00
CA CYS A 491 -19.69 -20.96 -3.32
C CYS A 491 -18.88 -19.69 -3.65
N ARG A 492 -18.86 -19.30 -4.94
CA ARG A 492 -18.07 -18.17 -5.45
C ARG A 492 -18.62 -16.83 -4.98
N SER A 493 -19.90 -16.54 -5.18
CA SER A 493 -20.47 -15.25 -4.75
C SER A 493 -20.46 -15.07 -3.22
N LEU A 494 -20.65 -16.15 -2.45
CA LEU A 494 -20.58 -16.10 -0.99
C LEU A 494 -19.16 -15.87 -0.47
N SER A 495 -18.12 -16.41 -1.10
CA SER A 495 -16.73 -16.18 -0.66
C SER A 495 -16.33 -14.71 -0.81
N LEU A 496 -16.72 -14.08 -1.93
CA LEU A 496 -16.49 -12.66 -2.21
C LEU A 496 -17.16 -11.76 -1.16
N VAL A 497 -18.44 -12.01 -0.85
CA VAL A 497 -19.19 -11.24 0.16
C VAL A 497 -18.63 -11.47 1.57
N THR A 498 -18.20 -12.69 1.89
CA THR A 498 -17.62 -13.02 3.19
C THR A 498 -16.34 -12.22 3.43
N TYR A 499 -15.45 -12.18 2.43
CA TYR A 499 -14.24 -11.36 2.50
C TYR A 499 -14.56 -9.85 2.62
N ALA A 500 -15.51 -9.34 1.83
CA ALA A 500 -15.98 -7.96 1.95
C ALA A 500 -16.49 -7.64 3.36
N GLY A 501 -17.27 -8.55 3.95
CA GLY A 501 -17.78 -8.44 5.31
C GLY A 501 -16.65 -8.30 6.35
N PHE A 502 -15.60 -9.12 6.25
CA PHE A 502 -14.45 -9.00 7.13
C PHE A 502 -13.73 -7.66 6.98
N GLN A 503 -13.53 -7.16 5.76
CA GLN A 503 -12.89 -5.86 5.53
C GLN A 503 -13.74 -4.68 6.04
N MET A 504 -15.07 -4.76 5.92
CA MET A 504 -16.01 -3.78 6.49
C MET A 504 -15.93 -3.73 8.01
N VAL A 505 -15.68 -4.85 8.67
CA VAL A 505 -15.52 -4.91 10.14
C VAL A 505 -14.12 -4.42 10.56
N LEU A 506 -13.08 -4.77 9.82
CA LEU A 506 -11.69 -4.37 10.12
C LEU A 506 -11.49 -2.86 10.03
N THR A 507 -12.10 -2.20 9.05
CA THR A 507 -11.93 -0.76 8.79
C THR A 507 -12.28 0.13 10.00
N PRO A 508 -13.48 0.07 10.60
CA PRO A 508 -13.82 0.85 11.79
C PRO A 508 -13.11 0.32 13.06
N LEU A 509 -12.90 -1.00 13.20
CA LEU A 509 -12.18 -1.55 14.35
C LEU A 509 -10.74 -1.06 14.42
N TYR A 510 -10.06 -0.94 13.28
CA TYR A 510 -8.70 -0.41 13.19
C TYR A 510 -8.60 0.98 13.85
N PHE A 511 -9.57 1.85 13.61
CA PHE A 511 -9.61 3.17 14.25
C PHE A 511 -9.73 3.06 15.77
N LEU A 512 -10.64 2.20 16.27
CA LEU A 512 -10.83 2.00 17.71
C LEU A 512 -9.58 1.43 18.38
N VAL A 513 -8.89 0.50 17.71
CA VAL A 513 -7.69 -0.15 18.21
C VAL A 513 -6.50 0.82 18.26
N THR A 514 -6.32 1.64 17.22
CA THR A 514 -5.17 2.56 17.10
C THR A 514 -5.34 3.89 17.83
N ARG A 515 -6.56 4.22 18.26
CA ARG A 515 -6.83 5.46 19.01
C ARG A 515 -6.12 5.43 20.37
N LYS A 516 -5.09 6.27 20.52
CA LYS A 516 -4.45 6.55 21.81
C LYS A 516 -5.39 7.40 22.68
N ALA A 517 -5.92 6.85 23.76
CA ALA A 517 -6.68 7.60 24.77
C ALA A 517 -5.77 7.96 25.95
N LYS A 518 -5.74 9.24 26.37
CA LYS A 518 -4.83 9.75 27.41
C LYS A 518 -5.09 9.19 28.82
N ARG A 519 -6.30 8.71 29.12
CA ARG A 519 -6.62 7.96 30.35
C ARG A 519 -7.83 7.07 30.06
N LYS A 520 -7.67 5.74 30.15
CA LYS A 520 -8.77 4.80 29.97
C LYS A 520 -9.33 4.39 31.33
N THR A 521 -10.63 4.50 31.53
CA THR A 521 -11.30 3.85 32.67
C THR A 521 -11.11 2.32 32.58
N ILE A 522 -11.37 1.58 33.66
CA ILE A 522 -11.28 0.11 33.63
C ILE A 522 -12.20 -0.46 32.54
N MET A 523 -13.44 0.03 32.45
CA MET A 523 -14.39 -0.35 31.40
C MET A 523 -13.85 -0.07 29.99
N GLN A 524 -13.24 1.09 29.75
CA GLN A 524 -12.64 1.41 28.44
C GLN A 524 -11.42 0.53 28.10
N ARG A 525 -10.68 0.05 29.10
CA ARG A 525 -9.61 -0.93 28.89
C ARG A 525 -10.17 -2.28 28.46
N VAL A 526 -11.24 -2.76 29.12
CA VAL A 526 -11.92 -4.00 28.74
C VAL A 526 -12.48 -3.92 27.33
N ILE A 527 -13.19 -2.85 26.98
CA ILE A 527 -13.74 -2.64 25.63
C ILE A 527 -12.61 -2.58 24.60
N HIS A 528 -11.52 -1.86 24.87
CA HIS A 528 -10.38 -1.80 23.94
C HIS A 528 -9.73 -3.16 23.75
N TRP A 529 -9.56 -3.95 24.81
CA TRP A 529 -9.02 -5.30 24.71
C TRP A 529 -9.94 -6.22 23.90
N LEU A 530 -11.25 -6.14 24.12
CA LEU A 530 -12.24 -6.85 23.30
C LEU A 530 -12.14 -6.45 21.82
N CYS A 531 -12.05 -5.15 21.51
CA CYS A 531 -11.85 -4.68 20.14
C CYS A 531 -10.54 -5.22 19.52
N VAL A 532 -9.46 -5.32 20.29
CA VAL A 532 -8.18 -5.89 19.82
C VAL A 532 -8.33 -7.38 19.52
N VAL A 533 -9.02 -8.13 20.38
CA VAL A 533 -9.30 -9.56 20.17
C VAL A 533 -10.15 -9.77 18.92
N VAL A 534 -11.27 -9.05 18.79
CA VAL A 534 -12.13 -9.13 17.60
C VAL A 534 -11.35 -8.75 16.35
N PHE A 535 -10.59 -7.65 16.37
CA PHE A 535 -9.75 -7.23 15.26
C PHE A 535 -8.75 -8.32 14.84
N SER A 536 -8.10 -8.97 15.81
CA SER A 536 -7.13 -10.03 15.54
C SER A 536 -7.79 -11.28 14.94
N ILE A 537 -8.95 -11.69 15.47
CA ILE A 537 -9.74 -12.81 14.93
C ILE A 537 -10.21 -12.50 13.50
N THR A 538 -10.74 -11.30 13.26
CA THR A 538 -11.20 -10.90 11.93
C THR A 538 -10.05 -10.85 10.91
N ILE A 539 -8.83 -10.44 11.31
CA ILE A 539 -7.65 -10.55 10.42
C ILE A 539 -7.39 -12.01 10.04
N LEU A 540 -7.43 -12.93 11.01
CA LEU A 540 -7.19 -14.35 10.74
C LEU A 540 -8.28 -14.95 9.83
N LEU A 541 -9.54 -14.56 10.02
CA LEU A 541 -10.65 -14.98 9.15
C LEU A 541 -10.52 -14.38 7.74
N ALA A 542 -10.14 -13.11 7.62
CA ALA A 542 -9.89 -12.47 6.34
C ALA A 542 -8.71 -13.12 5.61
N LEU A 543 -7.63 -13.46 6.34
CA LEU A 543 -6.48 -14.18 5.81
C LEU A 543 -6.87 -15.58 5.33
N PHE A 544 -7.60 -16.34 6.14
CA PHE A 544 -8.07 -17.66 5.75
C PHE A 544 -8.96 -17.59 4.52
N THR A 545 -9.91 -16.65 4.49
CA THR A 545 -10.85 -16.51 3.37
C THR A 545 -10.16 -16.08 2.09
N SER A 546 -9.26 -15.10 2.15
CA SER A 546 -8.49 -14.65 0.98
C SER A 546 -7.64 -15.77 0.40
N ILE A 547 -6.90 -16.51 1.24
CA ILE A 547 -6.06 -17.64 0.82
C ILE A 547 -6.90 -18.77 0.25
N ALA A 548 -7.89 -19.24 1.03
CA ALA A 548 -8.71 -20.38 0.68
C ALA A 548 -9.44 -20.11 -0.64
N THR A 549 -10.06 -18.95 -0.77
CA THR A 549 -10.80 -18.59 -1.99
C THR A 549 -9.89 -18.50 -3.21
N THR A 550 -8.72 -17.86 -3.06
CA THR A 550 -7.76 -17.72 -4.16
C THR A 550 -7.23 -19.07 -4.63
N LEU A 551 -6.80 -19.92 -3.69
CA LEU A 551 -6.33 -21.27 -4.01
C LEU A 551 -7.45 -22.11 -4.61
N MET A 552 -8.66 -22.02 -4.05
CA MET A 552 -9.82 -22.76 -4.55
C MET A 552 -10.17 -22.38 -5.98
N GLN A 553 -10.03 -21.10 -6.34
CA GLN A 553 -10.25 -20.66 -7.70
C GLN A 553 -9.14 -21.14 -8.66
N ILE A 554 -7.87 -20.93 -8.33
CA ILE A 554 -6.74 -21.30 -9.20
C ILE A 554 -6.71 -22.81 -9.47
N ILE A 555 -6.97 -23.62 -8.44
CA ILE A 555 -6.96 -25.08 -8.55
C ILE A 555 -8.21 -25.60 -9.29
N GLY A 556 -9.29 -24.82 -9.34
CA GLY A 556 -10.57 -25.23 -9.94
C GLY A 556 -11.51 -25.94 -8.97
N VAL A 557 -11.28 -25.82 -7.65
CA VAL A 557 -12.08 -26.44 -6.58
C VAL A 557 -13.56 -26.05 -6.68
N PHE A 558 -13.86 -24.82 -7.10
CA PHE A 558 -15.22 -24.35 -7.27
C PHE A 558 -15.98 -25.01 -8.43
N ARG A 559 -15.31 -25.75 -9.31
CA ARG A 559 -15.92 -26.52 -10.40
C ARG A 559 -16.28 -27.92 -9.89
N ASN A 560 -17.33 -27.99 -9.09
CA ASN A 560 -17.84 -29.25 -8.54
C ASN A 560 -19.36 -29.20 -8.43
N CYS A 561 -19.99 -30.38 -8.34
CA CYS A 561 -21.45 -30.51 -8.24
C CYS A 561 -22.06 -29.70 -7.08
N PHE A 562 -21.36 -29.56 -5.95
CA PHE A 562 -21.87 -28.84 -4.78
C PHE A 562 -21.91 -27.33 -5.01
N CYS A 563 -20.88 -26.77 -5.64
CA CYS A 563 -20.77 -25.34 -5.90
C CYS A 563 -21.63 -24.85 -7.08
N TYR A 564 -22.10 -25.77 -7.92
CA TYR A 564 -23.15 -25.50 -8.90
C TYR A 564 -24.58 -25.62 -8.31
N VAL A 565 -24.73 -25.95 -7.04
CA VAL A 565 -26.03 -25.88 -6.34
C VAL A 565 -26.13 -24.55 -5.59
N ASN A 566 -27.24 -23.85 -5.80
CA ASN A 566 -27.55 -22.62 -5.08
C ASN A 566 -27.70 -22.86 -3.56
N SER A 567 -27.24 -21.91 -2.75
CA SER A 567 -27.17 -22.02 -1.29
C SER A 567 -28.52 -22.25 -0.61
N GLY A 568 -29.61 -21.76 -1.20
CA GLY A 568 -30.97 -22.02 -0.74
C GLY A 568 -31.34 -23.51 -0.73
N MET A 569 -30.67 -24.33 -1.55
CA MET A 569 -30.89 -25.79 -1.63
C MET A 569 -29.85 -26.61 -0.85
N TRP A 570 -28.88 -25.97 -0.18
CA TRP A 570 -27.82 -26.70 0.55
C TRP A 570 -28.35 -27.51 1.75
N LEU A 571 -29.48 -27.11 2.33
CA LEU A 571 -30.14 -27.87 3.40
C LEU A 571 -31.00 -29.02 2.88
N ASN A 572 -31.35 -29.02 1.58
CA ASN A 572 -32.22 -30.01 0.93
C ASN A 572 -31.59 -30.52 -0.37
N LEU A 573 -30.34 -31.01 -0.30
CA LEU A 573 -29.56 -31.43 -1.46
C LEU A 573 -30.21 -32.55 -2.29
N ASN A 574 -31.11 -33.35 -1.71
CA ASN A 574 -31.80 -34.42 -2.42
C ASN A 574 -32.69 -33.92 -3.58
N ASN A 575 -33.19 -32.69 -3.48
CA ASN A 575 -34.04 -32.07 -4.51
C ASN A 575 -33.25 -31.10 -5.40
N ALA A 576 -31.95 -30.96 -5.17
CA ALA A 576 -31.12 -30.03 -5.93
C ALA A 576 -30.82 -30.61 -7.31
N VAL A 577 -30.77 -29.72 -8.30
CA VAL A 577 -30.42 -30.03 -9.69
C VAL A 577 -29.21 -29.22 -10.13
N VAL A 578 -28.41 -29.81 -11.03
CA VAL A 578 -27.19 -29.22 -11.58
C VAL A 578 -27.33 -29.20 -13.11
N ASN A 579 -27.10 -28.05 -13.74
CA ASN A 579 -27.06 -27.95 -15.19
C ASN A 579 -25.67 -28.36 -15.70
N VAL A 580 -25.61 -29.43 -16.50
CA VAL A 580 -24.37 -29.98 -17.08
C VAL A 580 -24.19 -29.60 -18.56
N ALA A 581 -25.12 -28.84 -19.14
CA ALA A 581 -25.01 -28.36 -20.51
C ALA A 581 -23.97 -27.23 -20.63
N THR A 582 -23.25 -27.21 -21.75
CA THR A 582 -22.33 -26.12 -22.14
C THR A 582 -22.99 -25.26 -23.21
N ASP A 583 -22.56 -24.00 -23.36
CA ASP A 583 -23.11 -23.07 -24.36
C ASP A 583 -24.64 -22.86 -24.29
N THR A 584 -25.18 -22.73 -23.07
CA THR A 584 -26.61 -22.51 -22.86
C THR A 584 -27.04 -21.08 -23.13
N LYS A 585 -28.34 -20.88 -23.40
CA LYS A 585 -28.92 -19.55 -23.65
C LYS A 585 -28.70 -18.60 -22.46
N ASP A 586 -28.73 -19.12 -21.24
CA ASP A 586 -28.48 -18.33 -20.03
C ASP A 586 -27.03 -17.84 -19.95
N ARG A 587 -26.04 -18.65 -20.37
CA ARG A 587 -24.63 -18.20 -20.44
C ARG A 587 -24.46 -17.09 -21.46
N ARG A 588 -24.99 -17.27 -22.67
CA ARG A 588 -24.91 -16.26 -23.74
C ARG A 588 -25.58 -14.94 -23.35
N THR A 589 -26.75 -14.98 -22.71
CA THR A 589 -27.47 -13.76 -22.28
C THR A 589 -26.84 -13.06 -21.07
N SER A 590 -26.20 -13.80 -20.15
CA SER A 590 -25.45 -13.20 -19.04
C SER A 590 -24.16 -12.51 -19.48
N SER A 591 -23.61 -12.87 -20.65
CA SER A 591 -22.34 -12.31 -21.16
C SER A 591 -22.34 -10.81 -21.35
N ASP A 592 -23.46 -10.24 -21.83
CA ASP A 592 -23.59 -8.79 -21.99
C ASP A 592 -23.42 -8.07 -20.64
N GLY A 593 -23.95 -8.66 -19.56
CA GLY A 593 -23.77 -8.17 -18.20
C GLY A 593 -22.31 -8.25 -17.73
N TRP A 594 -21.61 -9.34 -18.03
CA TRP A 594 -20.20 -9.52 -17.70
C TRP A 594 -19.32 -8.49 -18.40
N ILE A 595 -19.55 -8.25 -19.69
CA ILE A 595 -18.81 -7.26 -20.50
C ILE A 595 -19.02 -5.85 -19.96
N VAL A 596 -20.27 -5.46 -19.66
CA VAL A 596 -20.58 -4.15 -19.08
C VAL A 596 -19.88 -3.98 -17.73
N MET A 597 -19.93 -4.99 -16.86
CA MET A 597 -19.27 -4.94 -15.55
C MET A 597 -17.74 -4.83 -15.68
N GLY A 598 -17.13 -5.57 -16.60
CA GLY A 598 -15.70 -5.48 -16.89
C GLY A 598 -15.30 -4.09 -17.40
N GLY A 599 -16.09 -3.52 -18.31
CA GLY A 599 -15.88 -2.16 -18.82
C GLY A 599 -15.99 -1.09 -17.73
N VAL A 600 -17.01 -1.18 -16.88
CA VAL A 600 -17.21 -0.27 -15.74
C VAL A 600 -16.05 -0.38 -14.74
N ALA A 601 -15.62 -1.59 -14.40
CA ALA A 601 -14.48 -1.81 -13.49
C ALA A 601 -13.19 -1.23 -14.05
N THR A 602 -12.94 -1.43 -15.36
CA THR A 602 -11.78 -0.86 -16.07
C THR A 602 -11.79 0.67 -16.03
N GLY A 603 -12.94 1.29 -16.34
CA GLY A 603 -13.10 2.74 -16.30
C GLY A 603 -12.95 3.32 -14.89
N PHE A 604 -13.52 2.66 -13.89
CA PHE A 604 -13.36 3.04 -12.48
C PHE A 604 -11.89 2.99 -12.06
N MET A 605 -11.17 1.94 -12.44
CA MET A 605 -9.76 1.78 -12.11
C MET A 605 -8.89 2.87 -12.78
N ALA A 606 -9.16 3.19 -14.05
CA ALA A 606 -8.51 4.31 -14.75
C ALA A 606 -8.77 5.66 -14.03
N ALA A 607 -10.01 5.91 -13.62
CA ALA A 607 -10.39 7.14 -12.91
C ALA A 607 -9.68 7.28 -11.55
N CYS A 608 -9.62 6.20 -10.74
CA CYS A 608 -8.90 6.21 -9.47
C CYS A 608 -7.39 6.42 -9.67
N SER A 609 -6.82 5.85 -10.73
CA SER A 609 -5.40 6.01 -11.06
C SER A 609 -5.08 7.45 -11.46
N PHE A 610 -5.94 8.05 -12.30
CA PHE A 610 -5.84 9.46 -12.68
C PHE A 610 -5.95 10.38 -11.46
N PHE A 611 -6.93 10.13 -10.57
CA PHE A 611 -7.10 10.90 -9.35
C PHE A 611 -5.86 10.81 -8.44
N GLY A 612 -5.29 9.62 -8.27
CA GLY A 612 -4.07 9.43 -7.47
C GLY A 612 -2.88 10.20 -8.02
N TRP A 613 -2.68 10.16 -9.34
CA TRP A 613 -1.65 10.95 -10.03
C TRP A 613 -1.87 12.46 -9.85
N TRP A 614 -3.08 12.94 -10.12
CA TRP A 614 -3.47 14.35 -9.98
C TRP A 614 -3.27 14.85 -8.55
N PHE A 615 -3.68 14.06 -7.55
CA PHE A 615 -3.51 14.39 -6.14
C PHE A 615 -2.02 14.50 -5.77
N GLN A 616 -1.19 13.53 -6.17
CA GLN A 616 0.25 13.59 -5.88
C GLN A 616 0.89 14.83 -6.51
N MET A 617 0.54 15.14 -7.76
CA MET A 617 1.05 16.32 -8.47
C MET A 617 0.70 17.61 -7.73
N ASN A 618 -0.57 17.76 -7.33
CA ASN A 618 -1.02 18.96 -6.61
C ASN A 618 -0.36 19.15 -5.25
N ILE A 619 -0.13 18.06 -4.50
CA ILE A 619 0.57 18.11 -3.21
C ILE A 619 2.04 18.47 -3.41
N ARG A 620 2.71 17.94 -4.44
CA ARG A 620 4.08 18.32 -4.79
C ARG A 620 4.20 19.81 -5.13
N VAL A 621 3.31 20.33 -5.97
CA VAL A 621 3.28 21.77 -6.31
C VAL A 621 3.02 22.62 -5.07
N SER A 622 2.06 22.23 -4.23
CA SER A 622 1.76 22.95 -2.98
C SER A 622 2.96 22.95 -2.02
N PHE A 623 3.75 21.89 -2.02
CA PHE A 623 4.98 21.80 -1.23
C PHE A 623 6.09 22.69 -1.79
N GLU A 624 6.28 22.71 -3.12
CA GLU A 624 7.24 23.60 -3.78
C GLU A 624 6.91 25.07 -3.54
N ASP A 625 5.64 25.47 -3.64
CA ASP A 625 5.21 26.83 -3.33
C ASP A 625 5.50 27.21 -1.88
N ALA A 626 5.27 26.29 -0.94
CA ALA A 626 5.59 26.52 0.47
C ALA A 626 7.10 26.68 0.72
N ILE A 627 7.96 26.15 -0.15
CA ILE A 627 9.41 26.29 -0.07
C ILE A 627 9.89 27.61 -0.69
N LYS A 628 9.30 28.08 -1.79
CA LYS A 628 9.73 29.32 -2.48
C LYS A 628 9.75 30.52 -1.52
N ASP A 629 8.73 30.62 -0.68
CA ASP A 629 8.67 31.63 0.37
C ASP A 629 9.91 31.64 1.30
N ILE A 630 10.62 30.51 1.45
CA ILE A 630 11.84 30.40 2.27
C ILE A 630 13.04 30.95 1.49
N ASP A 631 13.09 30.79 0.17
CA ASP A 631 14.16 31.36 -0.66
C ASP A 631 14.12 32.89 -0.68
N ASP A 632 12.91 33.45 -0.77
CA ASP A 632 12.67 34.91 -0.77
C ASP A 632 13.12 35.62 0.52
N LEU A 633 13.51 34.86 1.54
CA LEU A 633 14.06 35.37 2.81
C LEU A 633 15.58 35.42 2.88
N PHE A 634 16.24 34.61 2.07
CA PHE A 634 17.70 34.51 2.07
C PHE A 634 18.35 35.17 0.85
N TYR A 635 17.52 35.69 -0.07
CA TYR A 635 17.86 36.59 -1.19
C TYR A 635 17.11 37.91 -1.02
#